data_AF-A0A8T3BUR6-F1
#
_entry.id   AF-A0A8T3BUR6-F1
#
_cell.length_a   1.000
_cell.length_b   1.000
_cell.length_c   1.000
_cell.angle_alpha   90.00
_cell.angle_beta   90.00
_cell.angle_gamma   90.00
#
_symmetry.space_group_name_H-M   'P 1'
#
loop_
_entity.id
_entity.type
_entity.pdbx_description
1 polymer ?
#
loop_
_entity_poly.entity_id
_entity_poly.type
_entity_poly.pdbx_seq_one_letter_code
_entity_poly.pdbx_strand_id
1 'polypeptide(L)'
;MAKKLLDPGFLAGKRSKSFKDVLSGSDESKGFLDFRISSIRGMPALWFSEDEFLYLAKPFEFALVGKFPLKRLALDSIRRFFFNLKLAGDFSVTLLDQANVLIKLSNDLDYARVFAHRSYFVFGCFMKVIKWSPVLDLSEESPIVPV
;
A
#
# COMPACT_ATOMS: atom_id res chain seq x y z
N MET A 1 -7.43 -27.96 15.25
CA MET A 1 -8.07 -26.67 14.94
C MET A 1 -7.02 -25.69 14.46
N ALA A 2 -6.87 -25.51 13.15
CA ALA A 2 -5.89 -24.58 12.58
C ALA A 2 -6.49 -23.17 12.54
N LYS A 3 -5.91 -22.25 13.31
CA LYS A 3 -6.27 -20.83 13.29
C LYS A 3 -5.78 -20.27 11.95
N LYS A 4 -6.70 -20.04 11.01
CA LYS A 4 -6.41 -19.31 9.76
C LYS A 4 -5.87 -17.93 10.17
N LEU A 5 -4.63 -17.64 9.76
CA LEU A 5 -4.07 -16.29 9.78
C LEU A 5 -4.91 -15.46 8.81
N LEU A 6 -5.93 -14.79 9.33
CA LEU A 6 -6.69 -13.81 8.58
C LEU A 6 -5.78 -12.59 8.38
N ASP A 7 -5.52 -12.26 7.12
CA ASP A 7 -4.92 -10.99 6.74
C ASP A 7 -5.93 -9.89 7.17
N PRO A 8 -5.59 -8.99 8.10
CA PRO A 8 -6.44 -7.86 8.42
C PRO A 8 -6.41 -6.97 7.18
N GLY A 9 -7.47 -7.11 6.36
CA GLY A 9 -7.53 -6.64 4.99
C GLY A 9 -6.70 -5.38 4.72
N PHE A 10 -5.84 -5.45 3.73
CA PHE A 10 -5.02 -4.33 3.27
C PHE A 10 -5.82 -3.02 3.05
N LEU A 11 -7.11 -3.16 2.74
CA LEU A 11 -8.09 -2.09 2.53
C LEU A 11 -9.10 -1.96 3.69
N ALA A 12 -8.82 -2.48 4.88
CA ALA A 12 -9.77 -2.62 5.98
C ALA A 12 -10.20 -1.26 6.56
N GLY A 13 -11.20 -0.69 5.89
CA GLY A 13 -12.17 0.26 6.42
C GLY A 13 -13.61 -0.11 6.04
N LYS A 14 -13.86 -1.28 5.43
CA LYS A 14 -15.21 -1.70 5.03
C LYS A 14 -15.52 -3.12 5.51
N ARG A 15 -16.53 -3.24 6.37
CA ARG A 15 -17.22 -4.52 6.67
C ARG A 15 -17.62 -5.19 5.35
N SER A 16 -17.59 -6.52 5.28
CA SER A 16 -18.17 -7.25 4.15
C SER A 16 -19.66 -6.92 4.07
N LYS A 17 -20.05 -6.06 3.13
CA LYS A 17 -21.46 -5.80 2.83
C LYS A 17 -22.03 -7.02 2.11
N SER A 18 -23.23 -7.46 2.47
CA SER A 18 -23.95 -8.45 1.68
C SER A 18 -24.19 -7.89 0.27
N PHE A 19 -24.21 -8.75 -0.75
CA PHE A 19 -24.58 -8.35 -2.11
C PHE A 19 -25.95 -7.63 -2.13
N LYS A 20 -26.87 -8.05 -1.25
CA LYS A 20 -28.16 -7.39 -1.05
C LYS A 20 -28.00 -5.96 -0.51
N ASP A 21 -27.11 -5.73 0.45
CA ASP A 21 -26.90 -4.41 1.06
C ASP A 21 -26.37 -3.39 0.04
N VAL A 22 -25.55 -3.85 -0.91
CA VAL A 22 -25.04 -3.03 -2.02
C VAL A 22 -26.18 -2.59 -2.95
N LEU A 23 -27.12 -3.50 -3.26
CA LEU A 23 -28.29 -3.17 -4.10
C LEU A 23 -29.35 -2.34 -3.37
N SER A 24 -29.34 -2.33 -2.03
CA SER A 24 -30.36 -1.68 -1.21
C SER A 24 -30.19 -0.16 -1.07
N GLY A 25 -29.15 0.43 -1.69
CA GLY A 25 -29.03 1.88 -1.82
C GLY A 25 -28.92 2.67 -0.51
N SER A 26 -28.41 2.06 0.58
CA SER A 26 -28.06 2.82 1.80
C SER A 26 -26.69 3.48 1.62
N ASP A 27 -26.70 4.56 0.83
CA ASP A 27 -25.55 5.43 0.64
C ASP A 27 -25.40 6.35 1.85
N GLU A 28 -24.62 5.91 2.85
CA GLU A 28 -23.78 6.86 3.58
C GLU A 28 -22.50 7.06 2.79
N SER A 29 -22.61 7.73 1.64
CA SER A 29 -21.49 8.05 0.74
C SER A 29 -20.70 9.24 1.27
N LYS A 30 -19.86 9.01 2.29
CA LYS A 30 -18.69 9.86 2.50
C LYS A 30 -17.59 9.47 1.51
N GLY A 31 -17.73 9.93 0.25
CA GLY A 31 -16.68 9.90 -0.76
C GLY A 31 -17.15 9.45 -2.14
N PHE A 32 -17.22 10.43 -3.05
CA PHE A 32 -17.30 10.39 -4.52
C PHE A 32 -17.79 9.09 -5.17
N LEU A 33 -19.05 9.08 -5.62
CA LEU A 33 -19.53 8.10 -6.59
C LEU A 33 -20.47 8.76 -7.62
N ASP A 34 -20.01 9.84 -8.26
CA ASP A 34 -20.48 10.20 -9.60
C ASP A 34 -19.37 9.83 -10.59
N PHE A 35 -19.34 8.54 -10.97
CA PHE A 35 -18.29 8.03 -11.84
C PHE A 35 -18.41 8.64 -13.24
N ARG A 36 -17.46 9.48 -13.61
CA ARG A 36 -17.35 10.04 -14.95
C ARG A 36 -16.78 9.00 -15.90
N ILE A 37 -17.66 8.16 -16.43
CA ILE A 37 -17.31 7.11 -17.40
C ILE A 37 -17.23 7.73 -18.79
N SER A 38 -16.19 7.37 -19.55
CA SER A 38 -16.09 7.71 -20.97
C SER A 38 -15.51 6.53 -21.77
N SER A 39 -15.23 6.76 -23.05
CA SER A 39 -14.46 5.83 -23.89
C SER A 39 -13.24 6.54 -24.48
N ILE A 40 -12.07 5.89 -24.43
CA ILE A 40 -10.84 6.35 -25.09
C ILE A 40 -10.45 5.26 -26.09
N ARG A 41 -10.51 5.58 -27.40
CA ARG A 41 -10.22 4.64 -28.50
C ARG A 41 -11.04 3.34 -28.41
N GLY A 42 -12.30 3.44 -28.02
CA GLY A 42 -13.20 2.29 -27.88
C GLY A 42 -13.04 1.52 -26.56
N MET A 43 -12.05 1.87 -25.72
CA MET A 43 -11.88 1.26 -24.41
C MET A 43 -12.63 2.08 -23.35
N PRO A 44 -13.36 1.44 -22.41
CA PRO A 44 -13.98 2.15 -21.31
C PRO A 44 -12.91 2.81 -20.44
N ALA A 45 -13.15 4.07 -20.08
CA ALA A 45 -12.27 4.88 -19.26
C ALA A 45 -13.05 5.51 -18.11
N LEU A 46 -12.36 5.74 -17.00
CA LEU A 46 -12.90 6.42 -15.82
C LEU A 46 -12.04 7.65 -15.52
N TRP A 47 -12.69 8.80 -15.39
CA TRP A 47 -12.01 10.05 -15.07
C TRP A 47 -12.03 10.31 -13.57
N PHE A 48 -10.87 10.74 -13.07
CA PHE A 48 -10.72 11.27 -11.72
C PHE A 48 -10.20 12.70 -11.82
N SER A 49 -10.78 13.60 -11.05
CA SER A 49 -10.14 14.88 -10.74
C SER A 49 -8.90 14.67 -9.88
N GLU A 50 -8.04 15.69 -9.82
CA GLU A 50 -6.84 15.64 -9.00
C GLU A 50 -7.18 15.49 -7.49
N ASP A 51 -8.21 16.19 -7.02
CA ASP A 51 -8.68 16.09 -5.64
C ASP A 51 -9.17 14.67 -5.30
N GLU A 52 -9.90 14.02 -6.22
CA GLU A 52 -10.35 12.64 -6.07
C GLU A 52 -9.17 11.67 -6.06
N PHE A 53 -8.19 11.89 -6.94
CA PHE A 53 -6.97 11.09 -6.99
C PHE A 53 -6.18 11.16 -5.67
N LEU A 54 -6.01 12.36 -5.12
CA LEU A 54 -5.36 12.57 -3.82
C LEU A 54 -6.18 11.99 -2.66
N TYR A 55 -7.51 12.09 -2.72
CA TYR A 55 -8.38 11.46 -1.74
C TYR A 55 -8.21 9.94 -1.71
N LEU A 56 -8.09 9.31 -2.89
CA LEU A 56 -7.81 7.87 -3.01
C LEU A 56 -6.40 7.49 -2.51
N ALA A 57 -5.44 8.42 -2.56
CA ALA A 57 -4.09 8.22 -2.04
C ALA A 57 -4.01 8.37 -0.51
N LYS A 58 -4.93 9.07 0.14
CA LYS A 58 -4.94 9.34 1.60
C LYS A 58 -4.73 8.09 2.48
N PRO A 59 -5.33 6.92 2.21
CA PRO A 59 -5.11 5.70 3.00
C PRO A 59 -3.68 5.15 2.97
N PHE A 60 -2.79 5.73 2.15
CA PHE A 60 -1.39 5.36 1.97
C PHE A 60 -0.42 6.45 2.46
N GLU A 61 -0.89 7.40 3.27
CA GLU A 61 -0.04 8.47 3.82
C GLU A 61 1.19 7.94 4.59
N PHE A 62 1.06 6.80 5.26
CA PHE A 62 2.14 6.09 5.97
C PHE A 62 2.63 4.85 5.21
N ALA A 63 2.55 4.87 3.88
CA ALA A 63 3.05 3.80 3.03
C ALA A 63 4.52 4.01 2.63
N LEU A 64 5.25 2.91 2.59
CA LEU A 64 6.64 2.80 2.16
C LEU A 64 6.76 1.69 1.12
N VAL A 65 7.73 1.81 0.23
CA VAL A 65 8.07 0.75 -0.72
C VAL A 65 9.40 0.12 -0.31
N GLY A 66 9.39 -1.20 -0.18
CA GLY A 66 10.60 -2.01 -0.03
C GLY A 66 11.08 -2.48 -1.40
N LYS A 67 12.12 -1.85 -1.94
CA LYS A 67 12.76 -2.24 -3.21
C LYS A 67 13.80 -3.33 -2.96
N PHE A 68 13.69 -4.46 -3.66
CA PHE A 68 14.68 -5.53 -3.67
C PHE A 68 15.42 -5.56 -5.02
N PRO A 69 16.63 -5.00 -5.13
CA PRO A 69 17.32 -4.85 -6.42
C PRO A 69 17.73 -6.18 -7.06
N LEU A 70 17.96 -7.23 -6.26
CA LEU A 70 18.41 -8.53 -6.74
C LEU A 70 17.23 -9.52 -6.86
N LYS A 71 16.65 -9.86 -5.72
CA LYS A 71 15.54 -10.81 -5.64
C LYS A 71 14.72 -10.53 -4.39
N ARG A 72 13.41 -10.42 -4.57
CA ARG A 72 12.46 -10.31 -3.48
C ARG A 72 12.32 -11.65 -2.76
N LEU A 73 12.36 -11.62 -1.43
CA LEU A 73 12.06 -12.78 -0.61
C LEU A 73 10.57 -13.12 -0.62
N ALA A 74 10.23 -14.34 -0.18
CA ALA A 74 8.85 -14.71 0.04
C ALA A 74 8.17 -13.69 0.97
N LEU A 75 6.93 -13.33 0.64
CA LEU A 75 6.19 -12.26 1.33
C LEU A 75 6.01 -12.58 2.82
N ASP A 76 5.87 -13.87 3.18
CA ASP A 76 5.82 -14.32 4.57
C ASP A 76 7.12 -14.05 5.35
N SER A 77 8.28 -14.19 4.72
CA SER A 77 9.57 -13.86 5.34
C SER A 77 9.65 -12.36 5.64
N ILE A 78 9.19 -11.53 4.70
CA ILE A 78 9.15 -10.08 4.88
C ILE A 78 8.19 -9.72 6.02
N ARG A 79 6.98 -10.31 6.05
CA ARG A 79 6.03 -10.11 7.16
C ARG A 79 6.61 -10.51 8.53
N ARG A 80 7.32 -11.65 8.61
CA ARG A 80 8.01 -12.08 9.84
C ARG A 80 9.11 -11.11 10.26
N PHE A 81 9.85 -10.55 9.31
CA PHE A 81 10.84 -9.52 9.60
C PHE A 81 10.22 -8.29 10.25
N PHE A 82 9.14 -7.74 9.66
CA PHE A 82 8.44 -6.59 10.23
C PHE A 82 7.78 -6.89 11.58
N PHE A 83 7.29 -8.11 11.77
CA PHE A 83 6.80 -8.56 13.08
C PHE A 83 7.90 -8.51 14.16
N ASN A 84 9.13 -8.91 13.81
CA ASN A 84 10.27 -8.88 14.72
C ASN A 84 10.78 -7.47 15.03
N LEU A 85 10.41 -6.45 14.24
CA LEU A 85 10.76 -5.05 14.52
C LEU A 85 10.03 -4.47 15.73
N LYS A 86 9.01 -5.17 16.27
CA LYS A 86 8.21 -4.69 17.43
C LYS A 86 7.73 -3.26 17.19
N LEU A 87 7.01 -3.07 16.07
CA LEU A 87 6.33 -1.81 15.75
C LEU A 87 5.23 -1.58 16.81
N ALA A 88 4.98 -0.31 17.13
CA ALA A 88 3.97 0.06 18.12
C ALA A 88 2.55 -0.14 17.60
N GLY A 89 2.34 0.11 16.30
CA GLY A 89 1.07 -0.04 15.61
C GLY A 89 1.01 -1.26 14.69
N ASP A 90 -0.17 -1.46 14.12
CA ASP A 90 -0.40 -2.46 13.08
C ASP A 90 0.35 -2.10 11.79
N PHE A 91 0.73 -3.13 11.05
CA PHE A 91 1.34 -3.01 9.74
C PHE A 91 0.75 -4.02 8.77
N SER A 92 0.76 -3.68 7.48
CA SER A 92 0.44 -4.62 6.41
C SER A 92 1.53 -4.56 5.33
N VAL A 93 1.86 -5.73 4.79
CA VAL A 93 2.84 -5.87 3.70
C VAL A 93 2.18 -6.64 2.57
N THR A 94 2.22 -6.06 1.37
CA THR A 94 1.66 -6.62 0.15
C THR A 94 2.63 -6.53 -1.01
N LEU A 95 2.32 -7.28 -2.07
CA LEU A 95 3.09 -7.26 -3.30
C LEU A 95 2.76 -6.01 -4.11
N LEU A 96 3.79 -5.28 -4.54
CA LEU A 96 3.65 -4.16 -5.48
C LEU A 96 4.06 -4.59 -6.89
N ASP A 97 5.22 -5.25 -7.02
CA ASP A 97 5.73 -5.80 -8.28
C ASP A 97 6.71 -6.97 -7.99
N GLN A 98 7.21 -7.67 -9.01
CA GLN A 98 8.10 -8.83 -8.87
C GLN A 98 9.24 -8.62 -7.86
N ALA A 99 9.84 -7.42 -7.87
CA ALA A 99 10.96 -7.02 -7.02
C ALA A 99 10.58 -6.09 -5.84
N ASN A 100 9.33 -5.64 -5.74
CA ASN A 100 8.94 -4.55 -4.84
C ASN A 100 7.77 -4.95 -3.94
N VAL A 101 7.82 -4.52 -2.67
CA VAL A 101 6.72 -4.68 -1.72
C VAL A 101 6.19 -3.33 -1.27
N LEU A 102 4.90 -3.26 -1.02
CA LEU A 102 4.25 -2.13 -0.38
C LEU A 102 4.08 -2.44 1.10
N ILE A 103 4.57 -1.53 1.94
CA ILE A 103 4.52 -1.62 3.40
C ILE A 103 3.63 -0.47 3.87
N LYS A 104 2.51 -0.78 4.51
CA LYS A 104 1.60 0.21 5.07
C LYS A 104 1.67 0.15 6.59
N LEU A 105 1.95 1.28 7.20
CA LEU A 105 1.99 1.44 8.65
C LEU A 105 0.74 2.18 9.12
N SER A 106 0.38 2.01 10.39
CA SER A 106 -0.81 2.63 10.98
C SER A 106 -0.54 3.97 11.66
N ASN A 107 0.72 4.28 11.98
CA ASN A 107 1.11 5.49 12.70
C ASN A 107 2.34 6.17 12.10
N ASP A 108 2.55 7.41 12.51
CA ASP A 108 3.66 8.28 12.09
C ASP A 108 5.00 7.89 12.74
N LEU A 109 4.99 7.44 14.00
CA LEU A 109 6.20 7.06 14.74
C LEU A 109 6.92 5.85 14.12
N ASP A 110 6.18 4.78 13.81
CA ASP A 110 6.73 3.61 13.15
C ASP A 110 7.12 3.93 11.71
N TYR A 111 6.34 4.78 11.02
CA TYR A 111 6.69 5.28 9.69
C TYR A 111 8.03 6.00 9.71
N ALA A 112 8.22 6.96 10.60
CA ALA A 112 9.46 7.70 10.74
C ALA A 112 10.62 6.76 11.09
N ARG A 113 10.41 5.80 12.00
CA ARG A 113 11.41 4.81 12.41
C ARG A 113 11.88 3.93 11.26
N VAL A 114 10.94 3.38 10.49
CA VAL A 114 11.25 2.49 9.35
C VAL A 114 11.89 3.28 8.21
N PHE A 115 11.38 4.48 7.92
CA PHE A 115 11.91 5.33 6.85
C PHE A 115 13.31 5.88 7.15
N ALA A 116 13.56 6.28 8.40
CA ALA A 116 14.88 6.80 8.82
C ALA A 116 15.99 5.75 8.70
N HIS A 117 15.66 4.46 8.78
CA HIS A 117 16.63 3.38 8.63
C HIS A 117 17.13 3.21 7.19
N ARG A 118 16.42 3.75 6.19
CA ARG A 118 16.73 3.77 4.72
C ARG A 118 16.88 2.42 4.02
N SER A 119 17.37 1.38 4.69
CA SER A 119 17.58 0.06 4.12
C SER A 119 17.68 -1.00 5.20
N TYR A 120 17.19 -2.20 4.93
CA TYR A 120 17.26 -3.34 5.84
C TYR A 120 17.92 -4.55 5.19
N PHE A 121 18.53 -5.38 6.02
CA PHE A 121 18.98 -6.70 5.61
C PHE A 121 18.00 -7.74 6.13
N VAL A 122 17.11 -8.18 5.24
CA VAL A 122 16.04 -9.12 5.55
C VAL A 122 16.51 -10.51 5.15
N PHE A 123 16.82 -11.38 6.11
CA PHE A 123 17.21 -12.78 5.87
C PHE A 123 18.24 -13.00 4.73
N GLY A 124 19.30 -12.19 4.67
CA GLY A 124 20.31 -12.32 3.61
C GLY A 124 20.09 -11.44 2.38
N CYS A 125 18.94 -10.77 2.27
CA CYS A 125 18.60 -9.92 1.13
C CYS A 125 18.51 -8.44 1.52
N PHE A 126 19.15 -7.60 0.72
CA PHE A 126 19.09 -6.16 0.88
C PHE A 126 17.76 -5.60 0.39
N MET A 127 17.10 -4.80 1.23
CA MET A 127 15.86 -4.09 0.94
C MET A 127 16.08 -2.59 1.15
N LYS A 128 15.94 -1.78 0.09
CA LYS A 128 15.95 -0.31 0.18
C LYS A 128 14.54 0.18 0.50
N VAL A 129 14.40 1.08 1.46
CA VAL A 129 13.13 1.67 1.85
C VAL A 129 13.00 3.04 1.19
N ILE A 130 11.92 3.24 0.44
CA ILE A 130 11.59 4.53 -0.19
C ILE A 130 10.18 4.96 0.23
N LYS A 131 9.92 6.27 0.20
CA LYS A 131 8.60 6.82 0.47
C LYS A 131 7.65 6.45 -0.69
N TRP A 132 6.45 5.96 -0.37
CA TRP A 132 5.41 5.80 -1.38
C TRP A 132 4.84 7.17 -1.78
N SER A 133 4.57 7.34 -3.07
CA SER A 133 3.88 8.51 -3.62
C SER A 133 2.93 8.03 -4.72
N PRO A 134 1.76 8.66 -4.90
CA PRO A 134 0.82 8.27 -5.95
C PRO A 134 1.38 8.46 -7.37
N VAL A 135 2.40 9.32 -7.52
CA VAL A 135 3.15 9.54 -8.77
C VAL A 135 4.51 8.85 -8.77
N LEU A 136 4.77 7.95 -7.82
CA LEU A 136 6.04 7.24 -7.72
C LEU A 136 6.21 6.30 -8.91
N ASP A 137 7.23 6.56 -9.71
CA ASP A 137 7.74 5.58 -10.67
C ASP A 137 8.80 4.70 -10.00
N LEU A 138 8.63 3.39 -10.10
CA LEU A 138 9.59 2.41 -9.57
C LEU A 138 10.66 2.06 -10.58
N SER A 139 10.44 2.33 -11.87
CA SER A 139 11.39 2.12 -12.96
C SER A 139 12.47 3.21 -12.98
N GLU A 140 12.08 4.44 -12.63
CA GLU A 140 13.04 5.53 -12.42
C GLU A 140 13.65 5.43 -11.01
N GLU A 141 14.98 5.46 -10.95
CA GLU A 141 15.67 5.58 -9.66
C GLU A 141 15.50 7.01 -9.15
N SER A 142 15.08 7.17 -7.90
CA SER A 142 14.95 8.50 -7.29
C SER A 142 16.29 9.24 -7.43
N PRO A 143 16.31 10.46 -7.98
CA PRO A 143 17.56 11.17 -8.22
C PRO A 143 18.34 11.27 -6.90
N ILE A 144 19.60 10.87 -6.94
CA ILE A 144 20.55 11.04 -5.84
C ILE A 144 20.78 12.53 -5.73
N VAL A 145 20.02 13.22 -4.88
CA VAL A 145 20.29 14.63 -4.58
C VAL A 145 21.48 14.65 -3.61
N PRO A 146 22.60 15.30 -3.96
CA PRO A 146 23.69 15.52 -3.02
C PRO A 146 23.25 16.56 -1.98
N VAL A 147 23.74 16.40 -0.75
CA VAL A 147 23.65 17.42 0.31
C VAL A 147 24.73 18.48 0.07
#